data_AF-A0A671MYB6-F1
#
_entry.id   AF-A0A671MYB6-F1
#
_cell.length_a   1.000
_cell.length_b   1.000
_cell.length_c   1.000
_cell.angle_alpha   90.00
_cell.angle_beta   90.00
_cell.angle_gamma   90.00
#
_symmetry.space_group_name_H-M   'P 1'
#
loop_
_entity.id
_entity.type
_entity.pdbx_description
1 polymer ?
#
loop_
_entity_poly.entity_id
_entity_poly.type
_entity_poly.pdbx_seq_one_letter_code
_entity_poly.pdbx_strand_id
1 'polypeptide(L)'
;MSAVMITRKVTRKWEKLPGKNTFCCDGRVMMARQKGVFYLTLFLIIGTCSLFFAFECPYLAVHLSPAIPVFAVLLFVFVMAMLLRTSFSDPGVLPRALPEEANFIEMEIEAANGNVLAGQRPPPRIKNVQINNQIVKLKYCYTCKIFRPPRASHCSICDNCVDRFDHHCPWVGNCVGKRNYRYFYLFTLSLSLLTIYIFAFDIVHVVLREYRNVFEHVVSLTPHCTVLEVLVCFFTLWSVVGLTGFHTYLISLNQTTNEDIKGSWSGKNRVQNPYSHKNIIENCCEVLCGPTYPSVLDRRGVMLEDSTSPNPSDASTHKSSNPVSQTTVRQHFL
;
A
#
# COMPACT_ATOMS: atom_id res chain seq x y z
N MET A 1 -11.80 49.96 -20.92
CA MET A 1 -12.01 48.52 -21.21
C MET A 1 -11.12 47.72 -20.28
N SER A 2 -11.65 47.24 -19.15
CA SER A 2 -10.90 46.34 -18.27
C SER A 2 -11.00 44.92 -18.80
N ALA A 3 -9.88 44.37 -19.25
CA ALA A 3 -9.78 42.96 -19.58
C ALA A 3 -9.85 42.14 -18.28
N VAL A 4 -10.99 41.50 -18.05
CA VAL A 4 -11.11 40.47 -17.02
C VAL A 4 -10.30 39.28 -17.48
N MET A 5 -9.12 39.07 -16.90
CA MET A 5 -8.40 37.80 -17.05
C MET A 5 -9.20 36.71 -16.34
N ILE A 6 -9.99 35.95 -17.11
CA ILE A 6 -10.57 34.71 -16.63
C ILE A 6 -9.44 33.69 -16.57
N THR A 7 -8.79 33.57 -15.41
CA THR A 7 -7.89 32.44 -15.15
C THR A 7 -8.73 31.16 -15.14
N ARG A 8 -8.69 30.39 -16.23
CA ARG A 8 -9.26 29.04 -16.28
C ARG A 8 -8.64 28.21 -15.16
N LYS A 9 -9.45 27.80 -14.19
CA LYS A 9 -9.00 26.95 -13.10
C LYS A 9 -8.75 25.55 -13.64
N VAL A 10 -7.48 25.20 -13.84
CA VAL A 10 -7.07 23.87 -14.32
C VAL A 10 -7.30 22.86 -13.19
N THR A 11 -8.37 22.07 -13.30
CA THR A 11 -8.69 21.01 -12.32
C THR A 11 -7.83 19.78 -12.60
N ARG A 12 -7.13 19.27 -11.57
CA ARG A 12 -6.31 18.05 -11.67
C ARG A 12 -7.16 16.81 -11.41
N LYS A 13 -6.88 15.71 -12.11
CA LYS A 13 -7.64 14.45 -11.96
C LYS A 13 -7.64 13.90 -10.52
N TRP A 14 -6.55 14.08 -9.76
CA TRP A 14 -6.49 13.65 -8.36
C TRP A 14 -7.48 14.37 -7.44
N GLU A 15 -7.89 15.61 -7.77
CA GLU A 15 -8.84 16.40 -6.97
C GLU A 15 -10.26 15.86 -7.06
N LYS A 16 -10.58 15.16 -8.15
CA LYS A 16 -11.88 14.54 -8.43
C LYS A 16 -11.83 13.02 -8.34
N LEU A 17 -10.70 12.44 -7.93
CA LEU A 17 -10.60 10.99 -7.81
C LEU A 17 -11.55 10.51 -6.70
N PRO A 18 -12.46 9.58 -7.00
CA PRO A 18 -13.42 9.12 -6.02
C PRO A 18 -12.74 8.25 -4.95
N GLY A 19 -13.32 8.23 -3.76
CA GLY A 19 -12.83 7.48 -2.60
C GLY A 19 -12.50 8.38 -1.41
N LYS A 20 -11.86 7.79 -0.40
CA LYS A 20 -11.51 8.48 0.86
C LYS A 20 -10.01 8.71 1.01
N ASN A 21 -9.23 8.46 -0.04
CA ASN A 21 -7.81 8.76 -0.03
C ASN A 21 -7.58 10.27 0.04
N THR A 22 -6.53 10.67 0.74
CA THR A 22 -6.08 12.06 0.80
C THR A 22 -4.85 12.23 -0.07
N PHE A 23 -4.76 13.38 -0.73
CA PHE A 23 -3.70 13.68 -1.68
C PHE A 23 -2.96 14.95 -1.27
N CYS A 24 -1.66 15.00 -1.50
CA CYS A 24 -0.87 16.24 -1.41
C CYS A 24 0.29 16.23 -2.43
N CYS A 25 1.02 17.35 -2.49
CA CYS A 25 2.14 17.56 -3.42
C CYS A 25 1.76 17.32 -4.89
N ASP A 26 0.70 17.99 -5.39
CA ASP A 26 0.21 17.83 -6.77
C ASP A 26 -0.14 16.36 -7.11
N GLY A 27 -0.80 15.69 -6.17
CA GLY A 27 -1.24 14.30 -6.32
C GLY A 27 -0.10 13.27 -6.28
N ARG A 28 1.14 13.64 -5.92
CA ARG A 28 2.25 12.67 -5.78
C ARG A 28 2.07 11.77 -4.56
N VAL A 29 1.68 12.37 -3.44
CA VAL A 29 1.42 11.66 -2.19
C VAL A 29 -0.04 11.24 -2.16
N MET A 30 -0.26 9.96 -1.89
CA MET A 30 -1.59 9.38 -1.68
C MET A 30 -1.56 8.57 -0.40
N MET A 31 -2.46 8.88 0.53
CA MET A 31 -2.59 8.18 1.82
C MET A 31 -4.05 7.85 2.09
N ALA A 32 -4.32 6.99 3.07
CA ALA A 32 -5.65 6.82 3.62
C ALA A 32 -6.10 8.07 4.39
N ARG A 33 -7.39 8.14 4.71
CA ARG A 33 -7.95 9.18 5.59
C ARG A 33 -7.44 9.06 7.03
N GLN A 34 -7.27 7.83 7.53
CA GLN A 34 -6.81 7.56 8.88
C GLN A 34 -5.27 7.59 8.92
N LYS A 35 -4.71 8.68 9.46
CA LYS A 35 -3.26 8.92 9.54
C LYS A 35 -2.69 8.89 10.96
N GLY A 36 -3.54 8.74 11.99
CA GLY A 36 -3.13 8.86 13.39
C GLY A 36 -2.04 7.87 13.78
N VAL A 37 -2.24 6.58 13.50
CA VAL A 37 -1.28 5.51 13.82
C VAL A 37 0.01 5.63 13.00
N PHE A 38 -0.04 6.22 11.81
CA PHE A 38 1.15 6.53 11.03
C PHE A 38 2.06 7.55 11.73
N TYR A 39 1.51 8.60 12.33
CA TYR A 39 2.30 9.55 13.11
C TYR A 39 2.90 8.92 14.37
N LEU A 40 2.19 7.99 15.01
CA LEU A 40 2.74 7.18 16.09
C LEU A 40 3.93 6.34 15.61
N THR A 41 3.84 5.74 14.42
CA THR A 41 4.95 4.97 13.81
C THR A 41 6.17 5.84 13.58
N LEU A 42 5.99 7.04 13.01
CA LEU A 42 7.07 8.01 12.83
C LEU A 42 7.69 8.41 14.18
N PHE A 43 6.86 8.71 15.17
CA PHE A 43 7.30 9.08 16.51
C PHE A 43 8.14 7.97 17.16
N LEU A 44 7.70 6.71 17.09
CA LEU A 44 8.43 5.58 17.66
C LEU A 44 9.79 5.40 16.97
N ILE A 45 9.82 5.38 15.64
CA ILE A 45 11.08 5.17 14.89
C ILE A 45 12.05 6.33 15.13
N ILE A 46 11.60 7.57 14.96
CA ILE A 46 12.46 8.75 15.11
C ILE A 46 12.87 8.91 16.57
N GLY A 47 11.94 8.72 17.51
CA GLY A 47 12.18 8.82 18.94
C GLY A 47 13.22 7.82 19.41
N THR A 48 13.02 6.53 19.15
CA THR A 48 13.99 5.47 19.49
C THR A 48 15.35 5.76 18.86
N CYS A 49 15.43 6.04 17.55
CA CYS A 49 16.72 6.33 16.92
C CYS A 49 17.40 7.58 17.52
N SER A 50 16.63 8.61 17.87
CA SER A 50 17.18 9.83 18.46
C SER A 50 17.75 9.58 19.86
N LEU A 51 17.11 8.71 20.65
CA LEU A 51 17.64 8.27 21.94
C LEU A 51 18.96 7.52 21.73
N PHE A 52 18.96 6.48 20.89
CA PHE A 52 20.16 5.71 20.53
C PHE A 52 21.36 6.58 20.10
N PHE A 53 21.10 7.59 19.25
CA PHE A 53 22.17 8.49 18.78
C PHE A 53 22.65 9.46 19.85
N ALA A 54 21.78 9.86 20.78
CA ALA A 54 22.10 10.85 21.81
C ALA A 54 22.83 10.23 23.01
N PHE A 55 22.45 9.03 23.46
CA PHE A 55 22.93 8.48 24.74
C PHE A 55 23.92 7.31 24.56
N GLU A 56 23.68 6.44 23.58
CA GLU A 56 24.41 5.18 23.40
C GLU A 56 25.59 5.38 22.43
N CYS A 57 25.34 5.98 21.27
CA CYS A 57 26.32 6.16 20.21
C CYS A 57 27.59 6.93 20.64
N PRO A 58 27.54 8.02 21.45
CA PRO A 58 28.77 8.72 21.84
C PRO A 58 29.72 7.81 22.62
N TYR A 59 29.20 6.96 23.50
CA TYR A 59 29.97 6.00 24.27
C TYR A 59 30.48 4.85 23.38
N LEU A 60 29.59 4.26 22.57
CA LEU A 60 29.92 3.12 21.70
C LEU A 60 30.92 3.49 20.60
N ALA A 61 30.85 4.71 20.07
CA ALA A 61 31.78 5.20 19.05
C ALA A 61 33.21 5.32 19.57
N VAL A 62 33.38 5.77 20.81
CA VAL A 62 34.70 5.95 21.45
C VAL A 62 35.27 4.62 21.95
N HIS A 63 34.43 3.75 22.50
CA HIS A 63 34.90 2.54 23.19
C HIS A 63 34.84 1.26 22.35
N LEU A 64 34.09 1.24 21.26
CA LEU A 64 33.93 0.05 20.43
C LEU A 64 34.28 0.32 18.96
N SER A 65 33.53 1.20 18.28
CA SER A 65 33.85 1.59 16.90
C SER A 65 33.00 2.76 16.40
N PRO A 66 33.56 3.75 15.68
CA PRO A 66 32.79 4.80 15.02
C PRO A 66 31.93 4.27 13.86
N ALA A 67 32.13 3.03 13.42
CA ALA A 67 31.27 2.42 12.39
C ALA A 67 29.84 2.16 12.89
N ILE A 68 29.64 2.03 14.20
CA ILE A 68 28.32 1.73 14.81
C ILE A 68 27.28 2.80 14.46
N PRO A 69 27.49 4.10 14.78
CA PRO A 69 26.54 5.14 14.40
C PRO A 69 26.39 5.28 12.88
N VAL A 70 27.45 5.01 12.10
CA VAL A 70 27.37 5.06 10.62
C VAL A 70 26.40 4.01 10.08
N PHE A 71 26.50 2.76 10.51
CA PHE A 71 25.57 1.71 10.10
C PHE A 71 24.15 1.98 10.58
N ALA A 72 23.98 2.49 11.80
CA ALA A 72 22.66 2.87 12.31
C ALA A 72 22.01 3.98 11.47
N VAL A 73 22.76 5.00 11.04
CA VAL A 73 22.24 6.07 10.16
C VAL A 73 21.82 5.51 8.81
N LEU A 74 22.62 4.64 8.21
CA LEU A 74 22.29 4.00 6.91
C LEU A 74 21.01 3.17 7.00
N LEU A 75 20.88 2.36 8.05
CA LEU A 75 19.66 1.59 8.32
C LEU A 75 18.46 2.50 8.55
N PHE A 76 18.59 3.54 9.39
CA PHE A 76 17.51 4.50 9.67
C PHE A 76 17.01 5.18 8.39
N VAL A 77 17.92 5.70 7.56
CA VAL A 77 17.56 6.35 6.30
C VAL A 77 16.84 5.37 5.36
N PHE A 78 17.31 4.12 5.28
CA PHE A 78 16.66 3.09 4.48
C PHE A 78 15.25 2.75 4.99
N VAL A 79 15.09 2.55 6.31
CA VAL A 79 13.79 2.30 6.95
C VAL A 79 12.81 3.44 6.67
N MET A 80 13.25 4.68 6.85
CA MET A 80 12.43 5.87 6.58
C MET A 80 12.05 5.97 5.10
N ALA A 81 12.99 5.72 4.19
CA ALA A 81 12.71 5.70 2.75
C ALA A 81 11.65 4.65 2.39
N MET A 82 11.75 3.43 2.93
CA MET A 82 10.78 2.36 2.66
C MET A 82 9.41 2.63 3.29
N LEU A 83 9.37 3.17 4.52
CA LEU A 83 8.13 3.60 5.17
C LEU A 83 7.41 4.66 4.32
N LEU A 84 8.09 5.77 4.00
CA LEU A 84 7.49 6.87 3.24
C LEU A 84 7.09 6.42 1.84
N ARG A 85 7.89 5.57 1.19
CA ARG A 85 7.53 4.99 -0.12
C ARG A 85 6.27 4.14 -0.02
N THR A 86 6.10 3.34 1.02
CA THR A 86 4.90 2.52 1.24
C THR A 86 3.68 3.40 1.52
N SER A 87 3.84 4.35 2.43
CA SER A 87 2.79 5.24 2.92
C SER A 87 2.25 6.17 1.86
N PHE A 88 3.13 6.79 1.05
CA PHE A 88 2.75 7.87 0.13
C PHE A 88 2.46 7.42 -1.30
N SER A 89 2.60 6.13 -1.59
CA SER A 89 2.38 5.58 -2.93
C SER A 89 0.92 5.19 -3.18
N ASP A 90 0.54 5.18 -4.46
CA ASP A 90 -0.64 4.46 -4.92
C ASP A 90 -0.44 2.94 -4.70
N PRO A 91 -1.28 2.28 -3.89
CA PRO A 91 -1.15 0.85 -3.59
C PRO A 91 -1.58 -0.05 -4.76
N GLY A 92 -2.19 0.50 -5.81
CA GLY A 92 -2.81 -0.25 -6.89
C GLY A 92 -4.31 0.01 -6.95
N VAL A 93 -4.75 1.24 -6.71
CA VAL A 93 -6.19 1.57 -6.78
C VAL A 93 -6.69 1.41 -8.22
N LEU A 94 -7.79 0.67 -8.36
CA LEU A 94 -8.47 0.47 -9.63
C LEU A 94 -9.46 1.62 -9.88
N PRO A 95 -9.54 2.14 -11.12
CA PRO A 95 -10.53 3.15 -11.46
C PRO A 95 -11.95 2.58 -11.29
N ARG A 96 -12.89 3.43 -10.87
CA ARG A 96 -14.31 3.09 -10.88
C ARG A 96 -14.81 3.03 -12.33
N ALA A 97 -15.83 2.22 -12.57
CA ALA A 97 -16.47 2.17 -13.89
C ALA A 97 -17.03 3.55 -14.24
N LEU A 98 -16.86 3.94 -15.51
CA LEU A 98 -17.57 5.09 -16.07
C LEU A 98 -19.09 4.83 -16.04
N PRO A 99 -19.95 5.86 -16.06
CA PRO A 99 -21.40 5.66 -16.05
C PRO A 99 -21.88 4.69 -17.14
N GLU A 100 -21.35 4.83 -18.36
CA GLU A 100 -21.67 3.94 -19.48
C GLU A 100 -21.19 2.50 -19.24
N GLU A 101 -19.96 2.32 -18.75
CA GLU A 101 -19.40 1.01 -18.39
C GLU A 101 -20.23 0.35 -17.28
N ALA A 102 -20.64 1.12 -16.27
CA ALA A 102 -21.44 0.65 -15.16
C ALA A 102 -22.83 0.20 -15.62
N ASN A 103 -23.49 1.00 -16.48
CA ASN A 103 -24.79 0.66 -17.06
C ASN A 103 -24.70 -0.60 -17.92
N PHE A 104 -23.65 -0.73 -18.75
CA PHE A 104 -23.41 -1.94 -19.54
C PHE A 104 -23.24 -3.18 -18.67
N ILE A 105 -22.43 -3.08 -17.61
CA ILE A 105 -22.23 -4.18 -16.66
C ILE A 105 -23.52 -4.53 -15.93
N GLU A 106 -24.32 -3.55 -15.53
CA GLU A 106 -25.62 -3.78 -14.89
C GLU A 106 -26.59 -4.50 -15.83
N MET A 107 -26.63 -4.09 -17.11
CA MET A 107 -27.43 -4.77 -18.13
C MET A 107 -26.97 -6.21 -18.40
N GLU A 108 -25.64 -6.48 -18.46
CA GLU A 108 -25.08 -7.84 -18.59
C GLU A 108 -25.51 -8.73 -17.40
N ILE A 109 -25.53 -8.15 -16.20
CA ILE A 109 -25.93 -8.85 -14.97
C ILE A 109 -27.44 -9.16 -14.98
N GLU A 110 -28.27 -8.21 -15.39
CA GLU A 110 -29.72 -8.40 -15.50
C GLU A 110 -30.07 -9.45 -16.54
N ALA A 111 -29.42 -9.40 -17.71
CA ALA A 111 -29.59 -10.40 -18.77
C ALA A 111 -29.18 -11.81 -18.30
N ALA A 112 -28.11 -11.94 -17.52
CA ALA A 112 -27.65 -13.22 -16.99
C ALA A 112 -28.55 -13.78 -15.87
N ASN A 113 -29.23 -12.91 -15.11
CA ASN A 113 -30.06 -13.33 -13.98
C ASN A 113 -31.49 -13.74 -14.39
N GLY A 114 -31.95 -13.32 -15.58
CA GLY A 114 -33.33 -13.51 -16.02
C GLY A 114 -34.36 -12.76 -15.16
N ASN A 115 -35.65 -13.03 -15.38
CA ASN A 115 -36.74 -12.45 -14.58
C ASN A 115 -36.80 -13.09 -13.19
N VAL A 116 -36.07 -12.53 -12.23
CA VAL A 116 -36.19 -12.91 -10.81
C VAL A 116 -37.57 -12.50 -10.30
N LEU A 117 -38.36 -13.45 -9.80
CA LEU A 117 -39.69 -13.20 -9.24
C LEU A 117 -39.61 -12.22 -8.05
N ALA A 118 -40.56 -11.29 -7.97
CA ALA A 118 -40.65 -10.34 -6.86
C ALA A 118 -40.73 -11.08 -5.51
N GLY A 119 -39.74 -10.86 -4.64
CA GLY A 119 -39.63 -11.53 -3.34
C GLY A 119 -38.47 -12.52 -3.20
N GLN A 120 -37.80 -12.90 -4.30
CA GLN A 120 -36.57 -13.71 -4.24
C GLN A 120 -35.31 -12.82 -4.16
N ARG A 121 -34.31 -13.25 -3.39
CA ARG A 121 -33.00 -12.58 -3.37
C ARG A 121 -32.33 -12.74 -4.75
N PRO A 122 -31.86 -11.65 -5.38
CA PRO A 122 -31.15 -11.77 -6.64
C PRO A 122 -29.88 -12.62 -6.46
N PRO A 123 -29.50 -13.41 -7.47
CA PRO A 123 -28.32 -14.27 -7.40
C PRO A 123 -27.06 -13.42 -7.20
N PRO A 124 -26.01 -13.98 -6.58
CA PRO A 124 -24.76 -13.27 -6.36
C PRO A 124 -24.13 -12.89 -7.70
N ARG A 125 -23.84 -11.59 -7.88
CA ARG A 125 -23.19 -11.03 -9.07
C ARG A 125 -21.75 -11.53 -9.19
N ILE A 126 -21.56 -12.64 -9.90
CA ILE A 126 -20.29 -13.34 -10.08
C ILE A 126 -20.01 -13.51 -11.57
N LYS A 127 -18.75 -13.26 -11.97
CA LYS A 127 -18.26 -13.56 -13.32
C LYS A 127 -17.14 -14.60 -13.22
N ASN A 128 -17.22 -15.67 -14.00
CA ASN A 128 -16.18 -16.71 -14.03
C ASN A 128 -15.12 -16.33 -15.07
N VAL A 129 -13.86 -16.40 -14.70
CA VAL A 129 -12.71 -16.25 -15.61
C VAL A 129 -11.76 -17.42 -15.45
N GLN A 130 -11.06 -17.82 -16.51
CA GLN A 130 -10.12 -18.94 -16.48
C GLN A 130 -8.69 -18.41 -16.36
N ILE A 131 -7.96 -18.86 -15.34
CA ILE A 131 -6.56 -18.48 -15.09
C ILE A 131 -5.78 -19.77 -14.87
N ASN A 132 -4.75 -20.02 -15.69
CA ASN A 132 -3.94 -21.25 -15.61
C ASN A 132 -4.81 -22.53 -15.52
N ASN A 133 -5.85 -22.61 -16.36
CA ASN A 133 -6.84 -23.70 -16.41
C ASN A 133 -7.67 -23.91 -15.13
N GLN A 134 -7.71 -22.92 -14.23
CA GLN A 134 -8.59 -22.88 -13.07
C GLN A 134 -9.65 -21.79 -13.22
N ILE A 135 -10.90 -22.11 -12.89
CA ILE A 135 -12.00 -21.14 -12.89
C ILE A 135 -11.94 -20.30 -11.62
N VAL A 136 -11.68 -19.00 -11.78
CA VAL A 136 -11.67 -18.00 -10.71
C VAL A 136 -12.96 -17.18 -10.76
N LYS A 137 -13.64 -17.09 -9.61
CA LYS A 137 -14.90 -16.35 -9.46
C LYS A 137 -14.62 -14.88 -9.12
N LEU A 138 -14.87 -13.98 -10.07
CA LEU A 138 -14.81 -12.54 -9.85
C LEU A 138 -16.07 -12.06 -9.14
N LYS A 139 -15.90 -11.21 -8.12
CA LYS A 139 -17.01 -10.62 -7.37
C LYS A 139 -17.26 -9.20 -7.85
N TYR A 140 -18.53 -8.85 -8.06
CA TYR A 140 -18.91 -7.48 -8.37
C TYR A 140 -18.73 -6.54 -7.16
N CYS A 141 -18.23 -5.33 -7.40
CA CYS A 141 -18.15 -4.27 -6.41
C CYS A 141 -19.27 -3.24 -6.62
N TYR A 142 -20.20 -3.14 -5.69
CA TYR A 142 -21.29 -2.15 -5.78
C TYR A 142 -20.81 -0.69 -5.71
N THR A 143 -19.76 -0.41 -4.94
CA THR A 143 -19.21 0.96 -4.81
C THR A 143 -18.43 1.43 -6.03
N CYS A 144 -17.56 0.57 -6.57
CA CYS A 144 -16.70 0.90 -7.71
C CYS A 144 -17.33 0.55 -9.05
N LYS A 145 -18.47 -0.16 -9.05
CA LYS A 145 -19.24 -0.60 -10.21
C LYS A 145 -18.46 -1.46 -11.22
N ILE A 146 -17.48 -2.21 -10.73
CA ILE A 146 -16.63 -3.12 -11.53
C ILE A 146 -16.74 -4.56 -11.03
N PHE A 147 -16.57 -5.53 -11.93
CA PHE A 147 -16.13 -6.86 -11.52
C PHE A 147 -14.68 -6.78 -11.08
N ARG A 148 -14.41 -7.11 -9.81
CA ARG A 148 -13.07 -7.01 -9.24
C ARG A 148 -12.16 -7.99 -9.97
N PRO A 149 -11.01 -7.54 -10.52
CA PRO A 149 -10.00 -8.44 -11.05
C PRO A 149 -9.59 -9.50 -10.01
N PRO A 150 -8.99 -10.62 -10.46
CA PRO A 150 -8.48 -11.63 -9.55
C PRO A 150 -7.57 -11.02 -8.49
N ARG A 151 -7.68 -11.50 -7.25
CA ARG A 151 -6.91 -11.01 -6.07
C ARG A 151 -7.20 -9.55 -5.66
N ALA A 152 -8.03 -8.80 -6.39
CA ALA A 152 -8.43 -7.46 -5.99
C ALA A 152 -9.52 -7.49 -4.91
N SER A 153 -9.50 -6.53 -3.98
CA SER A 153 -10.55 -6.37 -2.96
C SER A 153 -10.87 -4.92 -2.70
N HIS A 154 -12.10 -4.65 -2.30
CA HIS A 154 -12.54 -3.31 -1.90
C HIS A 154 -12.20 -3.06 -0.44
N CYS A 155 -11.45 -1.99 -0.17
CA CYS A 155 -11.19 -1.50 1.17
C CYS A 155 -12.20 -0.40 1.50
N SER A 156 -13.05 -0.63 2.51
CA SER A 156 -14.07 0.34 2.96
C SER A 156 -13.47 1.60 3.61
N ILE A 157 -12.25 1.50 4.15
CA ILE A 157 -11.55 2.62 4.80
C ILE A 157 -11.05 3.62 3.75
N CYS A 158 -10.37 3.11 2.71
CA CYS A 158 -9.92 3.93 1.57
C CYS A 158 -11.04 4.20 0.55
N ASP A 159 -12.15 3.46 0.63
CA ASP A 159 -13.29 3.50 -0.29
C ASP A 159 -12.89 3.24 -1.76
N ASN A 160 -12.01 2.27 -1.96
CA ASN A 160 -11.42 1.95 -3.26
C ASN A 160 -11.16 0.45 -3.41
N CYS A 161 -11.33 -0.07 -4.63
CA CYS A 161 -10.80 -1.38 -4.97
C CYS A 161 -9.30 -1.28 -5.20
N VAL A 162 -8.53 -2.19 -4.58
CA VAL A 162 -7.07 -2.27 -4.72
C VAL A 162 -6.71 -3.59 -5.38
N ASP A 163 -5.88 -3.54 -6.41
CA ASP A 163 -5.34 -4.71 -7.10
C ASP A 163 -4.33 -5.45 -6.21
N ARG A 164 -4.34 -6.79 -6.29
CA ARG A 164 -3.60 -7.70 -5.39
C ARG A 164 -3.63 -7.19 -3.93
N PHE A 165 -4.84 -6.95 -3.43
CA PHE A 165 -5.03 -6.34 -2.11
C PHE A 165 -4.51 -7.27 -1.01
N ASP A 166 -3.61 -6.77 -0.19
CA ASP A 166 -3.08 -7.52 0.95
C ASP A 166 -3.85 -7.19 2.23
N HIS A 167 -3.77 -5.93 2.67
CA HIS A 167 -4.52 -5.45 3.82
C HIS A 167 -4.55 -3.91 3.85
N HIS A 168 -5.39 -3.36 4.74
CA HIS A 168 -5.28 -1.95 5.12
C HIS A 168 -4.39 -1.85 6.36
N CYS A 169 -3.34 -1.04 6.31
CA CYS A 169 -2.39 -0.93 7.41
C CYS A 169 -2.45 0.46 8.05
N PRO A 170 -2.96 0.59 9.29
CA PRO A 170 -2.98 1.86 9.99
C PRO A 170 -1.58 2.42 10.27
N TRP A 171 -0.59 1.54 10.52
CA TRP A 171 0.79 1.92 10.84
C TRP A 171 1.51 2.61 9.68
N VAL A 172 1.22 2.23 8.43
CA VAL A 172 1.73 2.97 7.25
C VAL A 172 0.75 4.04 6.77
N GLY A 173 -0.45 4.11 7.34
CA GLY A 173 -1.48 5.08 6.96
C GLY A 173 -2.01 4.89 5.53
N ASN A 174 -1.98 3.66 5.00
CA ASN A 174 -2.41 3.36 3.64
C ASN A 174 -2.79 1.87 3.45
N CYS A 175 -3.42 1.53 2.34
CA CYS A 175 -3.52 0.13 1.92
C CYS A 175 -2.15 -0.40 1.48
N VAL A 176 -1.95 -1.70 1.68
CA VAL A 176 -0.85 -2.46 1.08
C VAL A 176 -1.45 -3.33 -0.02
N GLY A 177 -0.91 -3.20 -1.24
CA GLY A 177 -1.39 -3.89 -2.43
C GLY A 177 -0.30 -4.02 -3.49
N LYS A 178 -0.70 -4.34 -4.72
CA LYS A 178 0.21 -4.70 -5.83
C LYS A 178 1.41 -3.77 -6.01
N ARG A 179 1.21 -2.45 -5.90
CA ARG A 179 2.24 -1.45 -6.26
C ARG A 179 3.18 -1.09 -5.11
N ASN A 180 2.77 -1.31 -3.86
CA ASN A 180 3.55 -0.90 -2.69
C ASN A 180 3.94 -2.04 -1.74
N TYR A 181 3.48 -3.27 -1.98
CA TYR A 181 3.80 -4.45 -1.17
C TYR A 181 5.31 -4.68 -1.01
N ARG A 182 6.09 -4.53 -2.10
CA ARG A 182 7.57 -4.61 -2.06
C ARG A 182 8.16 -3.69 -1.00
N TYR A 183 7.74 -2.42 -0.99
CA TYR A 183 8.28 -1.42 -0.08
C TYR A 183 7.81 -1.68 1.34
N PHE A 184 6.58 -2.17 1.52
CA PHE A 184 6.06 -2.57 2.83
C PHE A 184 6.92 -3.69 3.43
N TYR A 185 7.22 -4.74 2.66
CA TYR A 185 8.06 -5.84 3.13
C TYR A 185 9.49 -5.39 3.44
N LEU A 186 10.11 -4.59 2.56
CA LEU A 186 11.45 -4.04 2.81
C LEU A 186 11.46 -3.11 4.03
N PHE A 187 10.38 -2.37 4.27
CA PHE A 187 10.20 -1.58 5.48
C PHE A 187 10.15 -2.47 6.73
N THR A 188 9.31 -3.50 6.78
CA THR A 188 9.21 -4.37 7.97
C THR A 188 10.51 -5.14 8.22
N LEU A 189 11.17 -5.61 7.15
CA LEU A 189 12.45 -6.32 7.23
C LEU A 189 13.56 -5.41 7.76
N SER A 190 13.73 -4.23 7.17
CA SER A 190 14.76 -3.29 7.62
C SER A 190 14.46 -2.71 9.00
N LEU A 191 13.20 -2.51 9.35
CA LEU A 191 12.80 -2.12 10.70
C LEU A 191 13.13 -3.21 11.72
N SER A 192 12.89 -4.49 11.39
CA SER A 192 13.33 -5.61 12.23
C SER A 192 14.83 -5.58 12.46
N LEU A 193 15.62 -5.38 11.40
CA LEU A 193 17.08 -5.30 11.49
C LEU A 193 17.53 -4.11 12.34
N LEU A 194 16.92 -2.94 12.16
CA LEU A 194 17.21 -1.74 12.95
C LEU A 194 16.86 -1.94 14.43
N THR A 195 15.69 -2.49 14.76
CA THR A 195 15.29 -2.75 16.15
C THR A 195 16.20 -3.78 16.81
N ILE A 196 16.56 -4.87 16.11
CA ILE A 196 17.53 -5.86 16.61
C ILE A 196 18.90 -5.20 16.84
N TYR A 197 19.34 -4.35 15.91
CA TYR A 197 20.61 -3.65 15.99
C TYR A 197 20.68 -2.75 17.22
N ILE A 198 19.69 -1.85 17.38
CA ILE A 198 19.59 -0.94 18.54
C ILE A 198 19.55 -1.76 19.84
N PHE A 199 18.63 -2.71 19.93
CA PHE A 199 18.49 -3.55 21.12
C PHE A 199 19.79 -4.26 21.52
N ALA A 200 20.51 -4.83 20.56
CA ALA A 200 21.78 -5.50 20.83
C ALA A 200 22.84 -4.51 21.36
N PHE A 201 22.94 -3.32 20.77
CA PHE A 201 23.90 -2.31 21.20
C PHE A 201 23.52 -1.61 22.51
N ASP A 202 22.23 -1.54 22.86
CA ASP A 202 21.78 -1.10 24.17
C ASP A 202 22.26 -2.07 25.27
N ILE A 203 22.11 -3.38 25.04
CA ILE A 203 22.61 -4.40 25.98
C ILE A 203 24.14 -4.31 26.11
N VAL A 204 24.85 -4.16 24.99
CA VAL A 204 26.31 -3.97 25.01
C VAL A 204 26.69 -2.71 25.79
N HIS A 205 25.98 -1.61 25.60
CA HIS A 205 26.21 -0.35 26.30
C HIS A 205 26.04 -0.51 27.82
N VAL A 206 24.97 -1.17 28.26
CA VAL A 206 24.70 -1.46 29.68
C VAL A 206 25.81 -2.32 30.28
N VAL A 207 26.17 -3.44 29.63
CA VAL A 207 27.20 -4.37 30.12
C VAL A 207 28.58 -3.70 30.22
N LEU A 208 28.96 -2.90 29.22
CA LEU A 208 30.25 -2.19 29.22
C LEU A 208 30.33 -1.11 30.31
N ARG A 209 29.21 -0.44 30.62
CA ARG A 209 29.15 0.55 31.70
C ARG A 209 29.24 -0.10 33.07
N GLU A 210 28.55 -1.21 33.28
CA GLU A 210 28.60 -1.97 34.53
C GLU A 210 30.02 -2.45 34.82
N TYR A 211 30.68 -3.06 33.82
CA TYR A 211 32.05 -3.56 33.97
C TYR A 211 33.08 -2.48 34.35
N ARG A 212 32.88 -1.23 33.89
CA ARG A 212 33.85 -0.14 34.09
C ARG A 212 33.65 0.69 35.36
N ASN A 213 32.75 0.29 36.27
CA ASN A 213 32.47 0.99 37.54
C ASN A 213 32.21 2.50 37.39
N VAL A 214 31.69 2.96 36.24
CA VAL A 214 31.33 4.37 35.99
C VAL A 214 29.93 4.64 36.57
N PHE A 215 29.71 4.23 37.82
CA PHE A 215 28.38 4.13 38.43
C PHE A 215 27.94 5.43 39.13
N GLU A 216 28.84 6.34 39.50
CA GLU A 216 28.45 7.44 40.39
C GLU A 216 28.12 8.79 39.71
N HIS A 217 28.61 9.09 38.49
CA HIS A 217 28.40 10.41 37.88
C HIS A 217 27.53 10.42 36.60
N VAL A 218 27.34 9.26 35.95
CA VAL A 218 26.59 9.15 34.69
C VAL A 218 25.18 8.56 34.90
N VAL A 219 24.88 8.12 36.12
CA VAL A 219 23.67 7.39 36.51
C VAL A 219 22.43 8.27 36.73
N SER A 220 22.54 9.60 36.84
CA SER A 220 21.33 10.40 37.12
C SER A 220 20.48 10.73 35.88
N LEU A 221 21.00 10.58 34.65
CA LEU A 221 20.26 10.92 33.41
C LEU A 221 20.23 9.76 32.40
N THR A 222 21.36 9.10 32.19
CA THR A 222 21.58 8.07 31.15
C THR A 222 20.79 6.77 31.37
N PRO A 223 20.65 6.22 32.61
CA PRO A 223 19.99 4.94 32.80
C PRO A 223 18.50 4.97 32.48
N HIS A 224 17.80 6.08 32.78
CA HIS A 224 16.36 6.15 32.56
C HIS A 224 16.00 6.14 31.06
N CYS A 225 16.80 6.80 30.22
CA CYS A 225 16.61 6.82 28.76
C CYS A 225 16.95 5.46 28.13
N THR A 226 18.11 4.88 28.47
CA THR A 226 18.51 3.56 27.95
C THR A 226 17.56 2.45 28.43
N VAL A 227 17.08 2.47 29.67
CA VAL A 227 16.07 1.50 30.16
C VAL A 227 14.74 1.66 29.42
N LEU A 228 14.29 2.90 29.20
CA LEU A 228 13.08 3.16 28.41
C LEU A 228 13.24 2.63 26.98
N GLU A 229 14.39 2.85 26.36
CA GLU A 229 14.68 2.38 25.01
C GLU A 229 14.70 0.85 24.93
N VAL A 230 15.40 0.17 25.84
CA VAL A 230 15.41 -1.31 25.92
C VAL A 230 14.00 -1.87 26.06
N LEU A 231 13.14 -1.25 26.87
CA LEU A 231 11.75 -1.67 27.02
C LEU A 231 10.95 -1.48 25.72
N VAL A 232 11.07 -0.33 25.08
CA VAL A 232 10.42 -0.05 23.79
C VAL A 232 10.90 -1.04 22.73
N CYS A 233 12.20 -1.27 22.62
CA CYS A 233 12.80 -2.24 21.70
C CYS A 233 12.34 -3.67 21.99
N PHE A 234 12.25 -4.09 23.26
CA PHE A 234 11.77 -5.42 23.63
C PHE A 234 10.36 -5.68 23.12
N PHE A 235 9.40 -4.77 23.37
CA PHE A 235 8.02 -4.95 22.92
C PHE A 235 7.86 -4.82 21.40
N THR A 236 8.60 -3.91 20.78
CA THR A 236 8.53 -3.70 19.32
C THR A 236 9.17 -4.86 18.55
N LEU A 237 10.26 -5.45 19.07
CA LEU A 237 10.98 -6.54 18.41
C LEU A 237 10.10 -7.76 18.15
N TRP A 238 9.35 -8.24 19.15
CA TRP A 238 8.46 -9.38 18.99
C TRP A 238 7.39 -9.14 17.92
N SER A 239 6.82 -7.92 17.90
CA SER A 239 5.78 -7.56 16.96
C SER A 239 6.32 -7.46 15.52
N VAL A 240 7.41 -6.72 15.32
CA VAL A 240 7.94 -6.42 13.98
C VAL A 240 8.66 -7.62 13.36
N VAL A 241 9.42 -8.38 14.15
CA VAL A 241 10.08 -9.62 13.67
C VAL A 241 9.03 -10.68 13.32
N GLY A 242 8.00 -10.84 14.17
CA GLY A 242 6.90 -11.76 13.90
C GLY A 242 6.15 -11.42 12.60
N LEU A 243 5.85 -10.13 12.39
CA LEU A 243 5.22 -9.66 11.16
C LEU A 243 6.10 -9.91 9.93
N THR A 244 7.40 -9.66 10.03
CA THR A 244 8.36 -9.93 8.94
C THR A 244 8.44 -11.42 8.61
N GLY A 245 8.45 -12.29 9.62
CA GLY A 245 8.39 -13.74 9.45
C GLY A 245 7.12 -14.18 8.72
N PHE A 246 5.96 -13.67 9.16
CA PHE A 246 4.67 -13.95 8.52
C PHE A 246 4.64 -13.52 7.05
N HIS A 247 5.11 -12.31 6.74
CA HIS A 247 5.16 -11.86 5.34
C HIS A 247 6.21 -12.61 4.50
N THR A 248 7.31 -13.07 5.11
CA THR A 248 8.28 -13.94 4.42
C THR A 248 7.64 -15.27 4.04
N TYR A 249 6.83 -15.85 4.94
CA TYR A 249 6.01 -17.04 4.64
C TYR A 249 5.02 -16.77 3.49
N LEU A 250 4.28 -15.68 3.54
CA LEU A 250 3.32 -15.33 2.47
C LEU A 250 3.99 -15.13 1.11
N ILE A 251 5.14 -14.45 1.06
CA ILE A 251 5.92 -14.28 -0.17
C ILE A 251 6.37 -15.63 -0.71
N SER A 252 6.86 -16.53 0.16
CA SER A 252 7.31 -17.87 -0.26
C SER A 252 6.21 -18.69 -0.94
N LEU A 253 4.94 -18.40 -0.63
CA LEU A 253 3.77 -19.06 -1.20
C LEU A 253 3.08 -18.26 -2.33
N ASN A 254 3.59 -17.08 -2.68
CA ASN A 254 2.93 -16.09 -3.55
C ASN A 254 1.46 -15.85 -3.15
N GLN A 255 1.25 -15.62 -1.86
CA GLN A 255 -0.05 -15.45 -1.26
C GLN A 255 -0.14 -14.10 -0.56
N THR A 256 -1.30 -13.45 -0.63
CA THR A 256 -1.57 -12.24 0.14
C THR A 256 -2.16 -12.59 1.51
N THR A 257 -2.02 -11.71 2.49
CA THR A 257 -2.66 -11.83 3.81
C THR A 257 -4.17 -12.03 3.67
N ASN A 258 -4.79 -11.26 2.78
CA ASN A 258 -6.22 -11.39 2.50
C ASN A 258 -6.60 -12.76 1.90
N GLU A 259 -5.73 -13.40 1.10
CA GLU A 259 -5.99 -14.74 0.58
C GLU A 259 -5.85 -15.80 1.67
N ASP A 260 -4.87 -15.65 2.56
CA ASP A 260 -4.59 -16.52 3.70
C ASP A 260 -5.72 -16.54 4.72
N ILE A 261 -6.15 -15.36 5.18
CA ILE A 261 -7.24 -15.23 6.15
C ILE A 261 -8.55 -15.79 5.60
N LYS A 262 -8.78 -15.66 4.29
CA LYS A 262 -9.97 -16.24 3.63
C LYS A 262 -9.86 -17.76 3.39
N GLY A 263 -8.70 -18.36 3.65
CA GLY A 263 -8.42 -19.75 3.35
C GLY A 263 -8.52 -20.07 1.86
N SER A 264 -8.20 -19.11 0.99
CA SER A 264 -8.47 -19.18 -0.47
C SER A 264 -7.85 -20.41 -1.13
N TRP A 265 -6.74 -20.91 -0.57
CA TRP A 265 -5.95 -22.03 -1.10
C TRP A 265 -5.77 -23.18 -0.10
N SER A 266 -6.33 -23.08 1.11
CA SER A 266 -6.11 -24.03 2.23
C SER A 266 -7.29 -25.00 2.47
N GLY A 267 -8.27 -25.06 1.55
CA GLY A 267 -9.51 -25.83 1.73
C GLY A 267 -9.47 -27.29 1.26
N LYS A 268 -10.48 -28.08 1.70
CA LYS A 268 -10.70 -29.51 1.36
C LYS A 268 -10.66 -29.83 -0.15
N ASN A 269 -10.92 -28.84 -1.02
CA ASN A 269 -10.93 -29.00 -2.47
C ASN A 269 -9.53 -28.94 -3.13
N ARG A 270 -8.43 -28.84 -2.36
CA ARG A 270 -7.03 -28.91 -2.85
C ARG A 270 -6.75 -28.06 -4.10
N VAL A 271 -7.39 -26.89 -4.22
CA VAL A 271 -7.09 -25.97 -5.33
C VAL A 271 -5.72 -25.36 -5.05
N GLN A 272 -4.70 -25.88 -5.74
CA GLN A 272 -3.34 -25.36 -5.65
C GLN A 272 -3.32 -23.89 -6.09
N ASN A 273 -2.61 -23.04 -5.33
CA ASN A 273 -2.46 -21.62 -5.64
C ASN A 273 -1.96 -21.45 -7.10
N PRO A 274 -2.78 -20.95 -8.04
CA PRO A 274 -2.42 -20.83 -9.45
C PRO A 274 -1.38 -19.75 -9.72
N TYR A 275 -1.12 -18.89 -8.74
CA TYR A 275 -0.13 -17.81 -8.83
C TYR A 275 1.25 -18.22 -8.31
N SER A 276 1.36 -19.36 -7.61
CA SER A 276 2.65 -19.81 -7.10
C SER A 276 3.49 -20.47 -8.19
N HIS A 277 4.76 -20.08 -8.28
CA HIS A 277 5.75 -20.70 -9.15
C HIS A 277 6.19 -22.11 -8.67
N LYS A 278 5.68 -22.57 -7.52
CA LYS A 278 6.11 -23.81 -6.84
C LYS A 278 7.60 -23.81 -6.46
N ASN A 279 8.26 -22.66 -6.55
CA ASN A 279 9.63 -22.42 -6.14
C ASN A 279 9.67 -21.17 -5.26
N ILE A 280 10.18 -21.32 -4.04
CA ILE A 280 10.25 -20.24 -3.04
C ILE A 280 11.10 -19.08 -3.54
N ILE A 281 12.23 -19.37 -4.19
CA ILE A 281 13.15 -18.35 -4.70
C ILE A 281 12.49 -17.57 -5.82
N GLU A 282 11.83 -18.25 -6.76
CA GLU A 282 11.11 -17.57 -7.86
C GLU A 282 9.99 -16.68 -7.33
N ASN A 283 9.21 -17.16 -6.36
CA ASN A 283 8.17 -16.36 -5.72
C ASN A 283 8.75 -15.11 -5.01
N CYS A 284 9.86 -15.26 -4.30
CA CYS A 284 10.58 -14.15 -3.67
C CYS A 284 11.11 -13.16 -4.72
N CYS A 285 11.73 -13.65 -5.80
CA CYS A 285 12.28 -12.81 -6.87
C CYS A 285 11.18 -12.04 -7.61
N GLU A 286 10.01 -12.64 -7.85
CA GLU A 286 8.87 -11.94 -8.46
C GLU A 286 8.45 -10.72 -7.63
N VAL A 287 8.40 -10.87 -6.30
CA VAL A 287 7.98 -9.79 -5.40
C VAL A 287 9.08 -8.74 -5.16
N LEU A 288 10.32 -9.18 -4.95
CA LEU A 288 11.41 -8.31 -4.51
C LEU A 288 12.19 -7.70 -5.68
N CYS A 289 12.42 -8.49 -6.73
CA CYS A 289 13.23 -8.14 -7.88
C CYS A 289 12.42 -7.87 -9.15
N GLY A 290 11.11 -8.15 -9.12
CA GLY A 290 10.22 -7.91 -10.26
C GLY A 290 10.08 -6.42 -10.62
N PRO A 291 9.67 -6.13 -11.87
CA PRO A 291 9.44 -4.76 -12.33
C PRO A 291 8.31 -4.11 -11.53
N THR A 292 8.43 -2.81 -11.26
CA THR A 292 7.35 -2.06 -10.63
C THR A 292 6.18 -1.90 -11.59
N TYR A 293 4.99 -2.33 -11.17
CA TYR A 293 3.77 -2.14 -11.94
C TYR A 293 3.50 -0.63 -12.19
N PRO A 294 2.99 -0.23 -13.37
CA PRO A 294 2.57 1.15 -13.67
C PRO A 294 1.23 1.49 -12.99
N SER A 295 0.93 2.78 -12.81
CA SER A 295 -0.29 3.20 -12.12
C SER A 295 -1.36 3.30 -13.17
N VAL A 296 -2.52 2.71 -12.91
CA VAL A 296 -3.70 2.85 -13.77
C VAL A 296 -4.41 4.18 -13.54
N LEU A 297 -3.99 4.94 -12.52
CA LEU A 297 -4.51 6.27 -12.21
C LEU A 297 -3.60 7.35 -12.79
N ASP A 298 -4.13 8.09 -13.76
CA ASP A 298 -3.52 9.34 -14.22
C ASP A 298 -3.83 10.48 -13.23
N ARG A 299 -3.14 10.50 -12.08
CA ARG A 299 -3.39 11.48 -11.01
C ARG A 299 -3.05 12.92 -11.43
N ARG A 300 -1.98 13.10 -12.21
CA ARG A 300 -1.44 14.43 -12.56
C ARG A 300 -2.01 14.99 -13.87
N GLY A 301 -2.75 14.18 -14.62
CA GLY A 301 -3.50 14.62 -15.78
C GLY A 301 -4.45 15.77 -15.43
N VAL A 302 -4.68 16.61 -16.43
CA VAL A 302 -5.65 17.70 -16.37
C VAL A 302 -7.00 17.14 -16.78
N MET A 303 -8.06 17.55 -16.09
CA MET A 303 -9.42 17.37 -16.60
C MET A 303 -9.69 18.45 -17.63
N LEU A 304 -9.96 18.05 -18.87
CA LEU A 304 -10.55 18.96 -19.83
C LEU A 304 -11.99 19.17 -19.37
N GLU A 305 -12.30 20.39 -18.91
CA GLU A 305 -13.71 20.79 -18.81
C GLU A 305 -14.22 20.85 -20.25
N ASP A 306 -15.18 19.99 -20.57
CA ASP A 306 -15.95 20.10 -21.80
C ASP A 306 -16.63 21.48 -21.76
N SER A 307 -15.97 22.44 -22.40
CA SER A 307 -16.55 23.72 -22.73
C SER A 307 -17.62 23.41 -23.77
N THR A 308 -18.85 23.85 -23.52
CA THR A 308 -20.05 23.76 -24.37
C THR A 308 -20.88 22.46 -24.30
N SER A 309 -21.93 22.52 -23.48
CA SER A 309 -23.25 22.06 -23.92
C SER A 309 -23.60 22.83 -25.20
N PRO A 310 -23.87 22.18 -26.35
CA PRO A 310 -24.48 22.87 -27.47
C PRO A 310 -25.93 23.16 -27.09
N ASN A 311 -26.34 24.43 -27.23
CA ASN A 311 -27.75 24.77 -27.29
C ASN A 311 -28.43 23.90 -28.38
N PRO A 312 -29.68 23.44 -28.18
CA PRO A 312 -30.41 22.65 -29.17
C PRO A 312 -30.96 23.56 -30.28
N SER A 313 -30.07 24.27 -30.98
CA SER A 313 -30.35 25.03 -32.19
C SER A 313 -29.04 25.17 -32.95
N ASP A 314 -28.72 24.14 -33.74
CA ASP A 314 -28.19 24.26 -35.10
C ASP A 314 -27.73 22.89 -35.57
N ALA A 315 -28.69 22.16 -36.12
CA ALA A 315 -28.41 21.01 -36.97
C ALA A 315 -27.99 21.54 -38.35
N SER A 316 -26.71 21.44 -38.72
CA SER A 316 -26.33 21.12 -40.10
C SER A 316 -24.84 20.78 -40.24
N THR A 317 -24.59 19.60 -40.79
CA THR A 317 -23.44 19.19 -41.62
C THR A 317 -22.02 19.57 -41.18
N HIS A 318 -21.24 18.58 -40.73
CA HIS A 318 -20.01 18.18 -41.43
C HIS A 318 -19.54 16.78 -40.97
N LYS A 319 -19.28 15.90 -41.94
CA LYS A 319 -18.68 14.56 -41.79
C LYS A 319 -17.14 14.65 -41.74
N SER A 320 -16.53 13.63 -41.12
CA SER A 320 -15.10 13.23 -41.15
C SER A 320 -14.18 14.01 -40.19
N SER A 321 -13.28 13.44 -39.39
CA SER A 321 -12.64 12.11 -39.34
C SER A 321 -11.96 11.86 -37.96
N ASN A 322 -12.06 10.61 -37.48
CA ASN A 322 -11.23 9.87 -36.50
C ASN A 322 -11.00 10.41 -35.05
N PRO A 323 -11.44 9.66 -34.02
CA PRO A 323 -10.81 9.69 -32.70
C PRO A 323 -9.77 8.56 -32.56
N VAL A 324 -8.55 8.94 -32.17
CA VAL A 324 -7.54 7.99 -31.67
C VAL A 324 -8.05 7.40 -30.35
N SER A 325 -8.21 6.09 -30.35
CA SER A 325 -8.82 5.29 -29.30
C SER A 325 -7.98 5.25 -28.01
N GLN A 326 -8.55 5.75 -26.90
CA GLN A 326 -8.12 5.38 -25.54
C GLN A 326 -8.67 3.99 -25.11
N THR A 327 -9.42 3.33 -25.99
CA THR A 327 -10.11 2.06 -25.72
C THR A 327 -9.15 0.86 -25.75
N THR A 328 -8.01 0.95 -26.44
CA THR A 328 -7.15 -0.22 -26.70
C THR A 328 -6.31 -0.67 -25.49
N VAL A 329 -6.10 0.17 -24.47
CA VAL A 329 -5.27 -0.23 -23.30
C VAL A 329 -6.10 -0.88 -22.17
N ARG A 330 -7.43 -0.72 -22.15
CA ARG A 330 -8.28 -1.23 -21.05
C ARG A 330 -8.78 -2.66 -21.23
N GLN A 331 -8.78 -3.20 -22.45
CA GLN A 331 -9.21 -4.59 -22.70
C GLN A 331 -8.11 -5.64 -22.47
N HIS A 332 -6.86 -5.24 -22.27
CA HIS A 332 -5.73 -6.16 -22.04
C HIS A 332 -5.56 -6.60 -20.57
N PHE A 333 -6.50 -6.29 -19.68
CA PHE A 333 -6.46 -6.67 -18.27
C PHE A 333 -7.63 -7.57 -17.83
N LEU A 334 -8.33 -8.19 -18.78
CA LEU A 334 -9.33 -9.24 -18.51
C LEU A 334 -8.72 -10.63 -18.55
#